data_AF-A0A427A6G5-F1
#
_entry.id   AF-A0A427A6G5-F1
#
_cell.length_a   1.000
_cell.length_b   1.000
_cell.length_c   1.000
_cell.angle_alpha   90.00
_cell.angle_beta   90.00
_cell.angle_gamma   90.00
#
_symmetry.space_group_name_H-M   'P 1'
#
loop_
_entity.id
_entity.type
_entity.pdbx_description
1 polymer ?
#
loop_
_entity_poly.entity_id
_entity_poly.type
_entity_poly.pdbx_seq_one_letter_code
_entity_poly.pdbx_strand_id
1 'polypeptide(L)'
;MSALIYGLLLYFLAANLSSENFSAILSEHNSGVSFGWAGLSTQGIYKMVMSIGWNPYFDNTKKTIEAWLLHDFEDDFYGEELRLTMVGYIRPEV
;
A
#
# COMPACT_ATOMS: atom_id res chain seq x y z
N MET A 1 -21.73 14.34 3.69
CA MET A 1 -21.49 14.85 2.33
C MET A 1 -20.73 13.76 1.60
N SER A 2 -21.26 13.23 0.49
CA SER A 2 -20.78 11.98 -0.12
C SER A 2 -19.70 12.19 -1.17
N ALA A 3 -18.57 11.48 -1.04
CA ALA A 3 -17.73 11.10 -2.17
C ALA A 3 -17.99 9.62 -2.48
N LEU A 4 -18.20 9.28 -3.75
CA LEU A 4 -18.51 7.92 -4.19
C LEU A 4 -17.21 7.19 -4.55
N ILE A 5 -16.92 6.08 -3.87
CA ILE A 5 -15.90 5.12 -4.30
C ILE A 5 -16.63 3.86 -4.76
N TYR A 6 -16.81 3.73 -6.08
CA TYR A 6 -17.35 2.51 -6.70
C TYR A 6 -16.23 1.47 -6.80
N GLY A 7 -15.98 0.75 -5.70
CA GLY A 7 -15.03 -0.35 -5.62
C GLY A 7 -15.50 -1.36 -4.59
N LEU A 8 -15.57 -2.64 -4.97
CA LEU A 8 -16.09 -3.75 -4.17
C LEU A 8 -15.55 -3.73 -2.72
N LEU A 9 -16.43 -3.45 -1.75
CA LEU A 9 -16.10 -3.45 -0.31
C LEU A 9 -15.93 -4.88 0.22
N LEU A 10 -14.85 -5.53 -0.20
CA LEU A 10 -14.16 -6.49 0.65
C LEU A 10 -13.40 -5.70 1.72
N TYR A 11 -13.33 -6.25 2.93
CA TYR A 11 -12.53 -5.71 4.01
C TYR A 11 -11.05 -5.99 3.76
N PHE A 12 -10.47 -5.23 2.82
CA PHE A 12 -9.03 -4.81 2.82
C PHE A 12 -7.90 -2.37 4.21
N LEU A 13 -7.03 -2.28 5.29
CA LEU A 13 -6.51 -1.10 5.98
C LEU A 13 -5.33 -0.54 5.18
N ALA A 14 -5.68 0.10 4.06
CA ALA A 14 -4.82 0.56 2.99
C ALA A 14 -3.95 1.74 3.43
N ALA A 15 -2.85 1.42 4.11
CA ALA A 15 -1.92 2.38 4.64
C ALA A 15 -1.21 3.16 3.52
N ASN A 16 -1.66 4.40 3.30
CA ASN A 16 -1.09 5.32 2.34
C ASN A 16 0.22 5.90 2.88
N LEU A 17 1.35 5.43 2.35
CA LEU A 17 2.68 5.97 2.66
C LEU A 17 2.96 7.23 1.83
N SER A 18 3.50 8.28 2.47
CA SER A 18 3.85 9.52 1.77
C SER A 18 5.03 9.28 0.80
N SER A 19 4.83 9.62 -0.47
CA SER A 19 5.73 9.24 -1.56
C SER A 19 7.10 9.93 -1.55
N GLU A 20 7.33 10.88 -0.64
CA GLU A 20 8.44 11.83 -0.74
C GLU A 20 9.78 11.15 -0.39
N ASN A 21 9.79 10.35 0.69
CA ASN A 21 10.95 9.57 1.13
C ASN A 21 11.27 8.36 0.23
N PHE A 22 10.31 7.91 -0.58
CA PHE A 22 10.41 6.67 -1.38
C PHE A 22 10.45 6.92 -2.90
N SER A 23 10.33 8.18 -3.33
CA SER A 23 10.22 8.60 -4.73
C SER A 23 11.29 8.00 -5.66
N ALA A 24 12.57 8.02 -5.25
CA ALA A 24 13.66 7.42 -6.02
C ALA A 24 13.50 5.91 -6.20
N ILE A 25 13.31 5.16 -5.11
CA ILE A 25 13.13 3.69 -5.11
C ILE A 25 11.91 3.31 -5.95
N LEU A 26 10.80 4.03 -5.77
CA LEU A 26 9.57 3.82 -6.54
C LEU A 26 9.76 4.13 -8.03
N SER A 27 10.60 5.09 -8.41
CA SER A 27 10.83 5.40 -9.83
C SER A 27 11.41 4.19 -10.59
N GLU A 28 12.30 3.41 -9.97
CA GLU A 28 12.97 2.24 -10.56
C GLU A 28 12.09 0.99 -10.62
N HIS A 29 11.07 0.86 -9.76
CA HIS A 29 10.15 -0.28 -9.76
C HIS A 29 9.02 -0.13 -10.80
N ASN A 30 8.77 -1.18 -11.58
CA ASN A 30 7.59 -1.26 -12.46
C ASN A 30 6.28 -1.21 -11.65
N SER A 31 5.27 -0.52 -12.17
CA SER A 31 3.94 -0.50 -11.56
C SER A 31 3.27 -1.87 -11.62
N GLY A 32 2.62 -2.28 -10.54
CA GLY A 32 1.99 -3.59 -10.40
C GLY A 32 1.85 -4.07 -8.96
N VAL A 33 1.56 -5.36 -8.82
CA VAL A 33 1.29 -6.00 -7.53
C VAL A 33 2.51 -6.77 -7.06
N SER A 34 2.91 -6.54 -5.81
CA SER A 34 4.01 -7.22 -5.11
C SER A 34 3.55 -7.81 -3.79
N PHE A 35 4.38 -8.68 -3.19
CA PHE A 35 4.12 -9.28 -1.87
C PHE A 35 5.35 -9.16 -0.96
N GLY A 36 5.12 -9.35 0.34
CA GLY A 36 6.19 -9.39 1.32
C GLY A 36 5.69 -9.40 2.76
N TRP A 37 6.36 -8.61 3.60
CA TRP A 37 6.07 -8.49 5.03
C TRP A 37 5.81 -7.04 5.43
N ALA A 38 4.85 -6.85 6.32
CA ALA A 38 4.52 -5.59 6.96
C ALA A 38 4.74 -5.72 8.47
N GLY A 39 5.36 -4.72 9.09
CA GLY A 39 5.52 -4.63 10.54
C GLY A 39 4.81 -3.41 11.10
N LEU A 40 3.91 -3.62 12.06
CA LEU A 40 3.31 -2.58 12.91
C LEU A 40 4.05 -2.54 14.24
N SER A 41 4.31 -1.34 14.75
CA SER A 41 5.20 -1.15 15.90
C SER A 41 4.64 -1.68 17.23
N THR A 42 3.31 -1.74 17.38
CA THR A 42 2.68 -2.34 18.57
C THR A 42 2.17 -3.76 18.34
N GLN A 43 1.76 -4.09 17.10
CA GLN A 43 0.96 -5.28 16.81
C GLN A 43 1.77 -6.47 16.25
N GLY A 44 2.93 -6.23 15.64
CA GLY A 44 3.84 -7.27 15.16
C GLY A 44 3.98 -7.35 13.64
N ILE A 45 4.29 -8.54 13.11
CA ILE A 45 4.68 -8.74 11.71
C ILE A 45 3.70 -9.66 10.98
N TYR A 46 3.22 -9.19 9.83
CA TYR A 46 2.18 -9.80 9.02
C TYR A 46 2.65 -10.01 7.58
N LYS A 47 2.10 -11.02 6.90
CA LYS A 47 2.23 -11.13 5.45
C LYS A 47 1.44 -10.00 4.79
N MET A 48 1.84 -9.54 3.62
CA MET A 48 1.13 -8.49 2.90
C MET A 48 1.14 -8.69 1.39
N VAL A 49 0.20 -8.02 0.73
CA VAL A 49 0.29 -7.62 -0.67
C VAL A 49 0.34 -6.08 -0.75
N MET A 50 0.98 -5.56 -1.79
CA MET A 50 0.99 -4.12 -2.10
C MET A 50 0.74 -3.88 -3.58
N SER A 51 -0.02 -2.85 -3.90
CA SER A 51 -0.02 -2.24 -5.23
C SER A 51 0.99 -1.09 -5.27
N ILE A 52 1.73 -0.97 -6.36
CA ILE A 52 2.53 0.21 -6.70
C ILE A 52 1.98 0.72 -8.03
N GLY A 53 1.35 1.89 -8.00
CA GLY A 53 0.67 2.47 -9.17
C GLY A 53 0.97 3.96 -9.34
N TRP A 54 0.48 4.57 -10.41
CA TRP A 54 0.55 6.03 -10.61
C TRP A 54 -0.72 6.69 -10.10
N ASN A 55 -0.60 7.84 -9.41
CA ASN A 55 -1.76 8.57 -8.93
C ASN A 55 -2.29 9.57 -10.00
N PRO A 56 -3.48 9.34 -10.58
CA PRO A 56 -4.02 10.17 -11.67
C PRO A 56 -4.46 11.57 -11.20
N TYR A 57 -4.58 11.81 -9.89
CA TYR A 57 -4.94 13.11 -9.32
C TYR A 57 -3.73 14.05 -9.10
N PHE A 58 -2.51 13.59 -9.37
CA PHE A 58 -1.27 14.36 -9.23
C PHE A 58 -0.42 14.33 -10.51
N ASP A 59 -1.06 14.50 -11.68
CA ASP A 59 -0.46 14.55 -13.01
C ASP A 59 0.47 13.34 -13.34
N ASN A 60 0.23 12.19 -12.71
CA ASN A 60 1.13 11.02 -12.74
C ASN A 60 2.59 11.34 -12.36
N THR A 61 2.83 12.38 -11.55
CA THR A 61 4.19 12.76 -11.09
C THR A 61 4.67 11.97 -9.88
N LYS A 62 3.75 11.35 -9.14
CA LYS A 62 4.02 10.57 -7.92
C LYS A 62 3.38 9.18 -8.05
N LYS A 63 4.19 8.13 -7.79
CA LYS A 63 3.68 6.77 -7.55
C LYS A 63 3.15 6.65 -6.12
N THR A 64 2.08 5.89 -5.94
CA THR A 64 1.52 5.51 -4.64
C THR A 64 1.93 4.07 -4.28
N ILE A 65 1.94 3.78 -2.98
CA ILE A 65 1.97 2.42 -2.44
C ILE A 65 0.66 2.21 -1.70
N GLU A 66 -0.10 1.19 -2.09
CA GLU A 66 -1.30 0.75 -1.37
C GLU A 66 -1.02 -0.64 -0.79
N ALA A 67 -0.78 -0.69 0.52
CA ALA A 67 -0.47 -1.91 1.26
C ALA A 67 -1.71 -2.43 1.99
N TRP A 68 -2.09 -3.70 1.80
CA TRP A 68 -3.03 -4.38 2.70
C TRP A 68 -2.37 -5.61 3.34
N LEU A 69 -2.48 -5.69 4.65
CA LEU A 69 -1.92 -6.72 5.52
C LEU A 69 -2.86 -7.94 5.58
N LEU A 70 -2.34 -9.14 5.38
CA LEU A 70 -3.12 -10.38 5.37
C LEU A 70 -3.42 -10.85 6.81
N HIS A 71 -4.19 -10.04 7.53
CA HIS A 71 -4.65 -10.23 8.90
C HIS A 71 -5.97 -9.47 9.10
N ASP A 72 -6.88 -10.05 9.88
CA ASP A 72 -8.11 -9.42 10.31
C ASP A 72 -7.84 -8.64 11.60
N PHE A 73 -7.98 -7.31 11.55
CA PHE A 73 -7.77 -6.41 12.69
C PHE A 73 -9.11 -6.10 13.38
N GLU A 74 -9.11 -6.02 14.72
CA GLU A 74 -10.29 -5.64 15.50
C GLU A 74 -10.51 -4.11 15.55
N ASP A 75 -9.42 -3.33 15.47
CA ASP A 75 -9.38 -1.87 15.51
C ASP A 75 -8.47 -1.30 14.40
N ASP A 76 -8.69 -0.03 14.01
CA ASP A 76 -7.82 0.69 13.05
C ASP A 76 -6.46 1.08 13.65
N PHE A 77 -5.36 0.82 12.95
CA PHE A 77 -3.99 1.17 13.38
C PHE A 77 -3.51 2.58 12.95
N TYR A 78 -4.42 3.55 12.83
CA TYR A 78 -4.06 4.93 12.41
C TYR A 78 -3.05 5.59 13.37
N GLY A 79 -1.92 6.02 12.82
CA GLY A 79 -0.84 6.67 13.57
C GLY A 79 0.28 5.73 14.04
N GLU A 80 0.16 4.42 13.83
CA GLU A 80 1.28 3.49 14.04
C GLU A 80 2.37 3.63 12.96
N GLU A 81 3.60 3.26 13.31
CA GLU A 81 4.71 3.20 12.37
C GLU A 81 4.64 1.88 11.57
N LEU A 82 4.09 1.95 10.36
CA LEU A 82 4.09 0.83 9.42
C LEU A 82 5.41 0.73 8.64
N ARG A 83 6.10 -0.39 8.76
CA ARG A 83 7.31 -0.74 8.01
C ARG A 83 7.02 -1.81 6.97
N LEU A 84 7.44 -1.62 5.73
CA LEU A 84 7.23 -2.57 4.63
C LEU A 84 8.54 -3.18 4.12
N THR A 85 8.52 -4.49 3.85
CA THR A 85 9.61 -5.23 3.23
C THR A 85 9.05 -6.02 2.05
N MET A 86 9.31 -5.55 0.82
CA MET A 86 8.96 -6.29 -0.40
C MET A 86 9.86 -7.53 -0.56
N VAL A 87 9.27 -8.67 -0.91
CA VAL A 87 9.99 -9.95 -1.10
C VAL A 87 9.92 -10.44 -2.54
N GLY A 88 8.85 -10.10 -3.27
CA GLY A 88 8.74 -10.43 -4.68
C GLY A 88 7.60 -9.69 -5.40
N TYR A 89 7.67 -9.70 -6.73
CA TYR A 89 6.70 -9.11 -7.64
C TYR A 89 5.80 -10.21 -8.22
N ILE A 90 4.50 -9.92 -8.38
CA ILE A 90 3.49 -10.89 -8.86
C ILE A 90 3.15 -10.62 -10.33
N ARG A 91 2.74 -9.39 -10.66
CA ARG A 91 2.24 -9.01 -11.99
C ARG A 91 2.29 -7.49 -12.20
N PRO A 92 2.32 -7.01 -13.44
CA PRO A 92 2.13 -5.59 -13.73
C PRO A 92 0.72 -5.09 -13.40
N GLU A 93 0.59 -3.77 -13.34
CA GLU A 93 -0.67 -3.02 -13.49
C GLU A 93 -1.18 -3.17 -14.95
N VAL A 94 -2.50 -3.13 -15.17
CA VAL A 94 -3.15 -3.52 -16.43
C VAL A 94 -4.21 -2.50 -16.86
#